data_AF-A0A1W9URI8-F1
#
_entry.id   AF-A0A1W9URI8-F1
#
_cell.length_a   1.000
_cell.length_b   1.000
_cell.length_c   1.000
_cell.angle_alpha   90.00
_cell.angle_beta   90.00
_cell.angle_gamma   90.00
#
_symmetry.space_group_name_H-M   'P 1'
#
loop_
_entity.id
_entity.type
_entity.pdbx_description
1 polymer ?
#
loop_
_entity_poly.entity_id
_entity_poly.type
_entity_poly.pdbx_seq_one_letter_code
_entity_poly.pdbx_strand_id
1 'polypeptide(L)'
;MNYPVWFLPEIGGGMLMAIIAITHVFISHMAVGGGLYLVVTEIKARRENDYQMLEFVKKHAKFFMLLSMVYGGVTGVGIWFTIGLIQPDATSELIHTFVFGWAAEWVWFLVEIIALLVYYYKFNTMDERNHIKVGWIYFAAAWLSLFLINGIIGFMLTPGEWINDHNFWSGFFNPTFWPSLWFRFAIATLIAGVFAFFTTVFIDSEAFRHKMTRYTSLWCLISTAVAIPTGYWYLKVLPPMAQEIVSVSPTIANSIKVGAFATAAFIILVTICTLWQPKLHNLITAFVVAVCAISMMGSFEWIREAGRRPYVISQQRYSNGIPVARVAELNNGFLAQSKWSTVTEVDESNLEQAGAELFKFQCYACHTLDGVNNDIRIRTANSTFNGMVKYLGVMHEKRAFMPPFIGSDIEKRALAAYLVGTLHGKEITPIATSGGNVGQQILDDECTMCHGADLVVDWADGMSVAEVSQGLLTLSQIDSSMEDFSGSAEQLSALVALLTGTVAPDDEAAIDGGTMLSDDCTMCHDLELVYDWAAELSEAQVMDGLLNLSSLNSSMDDFSGTEAELKAVSTFIMTEVKGGTQ
;
A
#
# COMPACT_ATOMS: atom_id res chain seq x y z
N MET A 1 18.64 6.15 13.25
CA MET A 1 18.64 6.16 11.77
C MET A 1 20.04 6.47 11.27
N ASN A 2 20.66 5.57 10.51
CA ASN A 2 22.05 5.75 10.06
C ASN A 2 22.17 6.27 8.62
N TYR A 3 21.08 6.27 7.86
CA TYR A 3 21.07 6.62 6.44
C TYR A 3 20.18 7.84 6.16
N PRO A 4 20.51 8.64 5.14
CA PRO A 4 19.66 9.74 4.70
C PRO A 4 18.37 9.20 4.07
N VAL A 5 17.27 9.95 4.22
CA VAL A 5 16.00 9.62 3.56
C VAL A 5 15.97 10.22 2.16
N TRP A 6 15.78 9.39 1.14
CA TRP A 6 15.49 9.84 -0.22
C TRP A 6 14.03 10.27 -0.34
N PHE A 7 13.79 11.56 -0.08
CA PHE A 7 12.46 12.12 0.05
C PHE A 7 11.87 12.55 -1.31
N LEU A 8 10.88 11.79 -1.79
CA LEU A 8 10.11 12.01 -3.01
C LEU A 8 8.62 12.04 -2.65
N PRO A 9 8.13 13.14 -2.06
CA PRO A 9 6.85 13.19 -1.36
C PRO A 9 5.65 12.74 -2.20
N GLU A 10 5.59 13.07 -3.48
CA GLU A 10 4.43 12.82 -4.35
C GLU A 10 4.39 11.38 -4.91
N ILE A 11 5.55 10.77 -5.12
CA ILE A 11 5.67 9.42 -5.72
C ILE A 11 5.77 8.35 -4.62
N GLY A 12 6.58 8.63 -3.59
CA GLY A 12 6.88 7.70 -2.51
C GLY A 12 7.75 6.51 -2.92
N GLY A 13 8.43 5.94 -1.93
CA GLY A 13 9.29 4.77 -2.16
C GLY A 13 8.51 3.49 -2.54
N GLY A 14 7.31 3.32 -1.98
CA GLY A 14 6.49 2.13 -2.22
C GLY A 14 6.09 1.94 -3.69
N MET A 15 5.81 3.03 -4.42
CA MET A 15 5.42 2.95 -5.83
C MET A 15 6.59 2.56 -6.73
N LEU A 16 7.76 3.16 -6.51
CA LEU A 16 8.99 2.80 -7.22
C LEU A 16 9.34 1.33 -6.99
N MET A 17 9.24 0.87 -5.74
CA MET A 17 9.44 -0.54 -5.39
C MET A 17 8.44 -1.45 -6.10
N ALA A 18 7.15 -1.11 -6.12
CA ALA A 18 6.13 -1.92 -6.78
C ALA A 18 6.41 -2.06 -8.29
N ILE A 19 6.74 -0.95 -8.98
CA ILE A 19 7.03 -0.95 -10.41
C ILE A 19 8.25 -1.83 -10.73
N ILE A 20 9.37 -1.60 -10.06
CA ILE A 20 10.60 -2.35 -10.35
C ILE A 20 10.47 -3.81 -9.94
N ALA A 21 9.83 -4.12 -8.82
CA ALA A 21 9.67 -5.49 -8.34
C ALA A 21 8.75 -6.28 -9.26
N ILE A 22 7.56 -5.77 -9.60
CA ILE A 22 6.63 -6.50 -10.47
C ILE A 22 7.26 -6.74 -11.85
N THR A 23 7.89 -5.73 -12.43
CA THR A 23 8.53 -5.86 -13.75
C THR A 23 9.70 -6.82 -13.73
N HIS A 24 10.63 -6.66 -12.78
CA HIS A 24 11.80 -7.54 -12.69
C HIS A 24 11.39 -8.99 -12.38
N VAL A 25 10.52 -9.18 -11.39
CA VAL A 25 10.08 -10.51 -10.95
C VAL A 25 9.34 -11.25 -12.09
N PHE A 26 8.55 -10.56 -12.91
CA PHE A 26 7.85 -11.20 -14.03
C PHE A 26 8.83 -11.78 -15.05
N ILE A 27 9.90 -11.03 -15.33
CA ILE A 27 10.92 -11.41 -16.30
C ILE A 27 11.90 -12.43 -15.71
N SER A 28 12.23 -12.34 -14.42
CA SER A 28 13.06 -13.35 -13.77
C SER A 28 12.35 -14.70 -13.69
N HIS A 29 11.04 -14.71 -13.43
CA HIS A 29 10.24 -15.95 -13.48
C HIS A 29 10.17 -16.52 -14.91
N MET A 30 10.10 -15.65 -15.93
CA MET A 30 10.25 -16.07 -17.32
C MET A 30 11.62 -16.71 -17.56
N ALA A 31 12.72 -16.12 -17.08
CA ALA A 31 14.07 -16.67 -17.22
C ALA A 31 14.16 -18.10 -16.62
N VAL A 32 13.71 -18.26 -15.37
CA VAL A 32 13.76 -19.56 -14.66
C VAL A 32 12.91 -20.62 -15.36
N GLY A 33 11.63 -20.35 -15.59
CA GLY A 33 10.73 -21.32 -16.21
C GLY A 33 11.01 -21.52 -17.70
N GLY A 34 11.47 -20.48 -18.40
CA GLY A 34 11.75 -20.49 -19.83
C GLY A 34 12.97 -21.34 -20.15
N GLY A 35 13.96 -21.38 -19.25
CA GLY A 35 15.05 -22.35 -19.33
C GLY A 35 14.57 -23.80 -19.38
N LEU A 36 13.64 -24.15 -18.49
CA LEU A 36 13.03 -25.47 -18.47
C LEU A 36 12.21 -25.73 -19.75
N TYR A 37 11.39 -24.75 -20.15
CA TYR A 37 10.57 -24.85 -21.34
C TYR A 37 11.43 -25.08 -22.60
N LEU A 38 12.51 -24.33 -22.79
CA LEU A 38 13.42 -24.47 -23.93
C LEU A 38 14.01 -25.88 -24.01
N VAL A 39 14.66 -26.34 -22.94
CA VAL A 39 15.36 -27.64 -22.96
C VAL A 39 14.38 -28.80 -23.10
N VAL A 40 13.22 -28.76 -22.45
CA VAL A 40 12.20 -29.81 -22.55
C VAL A 40 11.54 -29.82 -23.93
N THR A 41 11.25 -28.64 -24.50
CA THR A 41 10.67 -28.54 -25.85
C THR A 41 11.65 -29.01 -26.91
N GLU A 42 12.94 -28.70 -26.75
CA GLU A 42 13.99 -29.21 -27.64
C GLU A 42 14.07 -30.74 -27.58
N ILE A 43 14.15 -31.33 -26.38
CA ILE A 43 14.18 -32.78 -26.20
C ILE A 43 12.96 -33.43 -26.87
N LYS A 44 11.78 -32.85 -26.68
CA LYS A 44 10.55 -33.31 -27.33
C LYS A 44 10.65 -33.25 -28.85
N ALA A 45 11.08 -32.11 -29.39
CA ALA A 45 11.22 -31.89 -30.82
C ALA A 45 12.18 -32.91 -31.46
N ARG A 46 13.32 -33.17 -30.82
CA ARG A 46 14.30 -34.15 -31.30
C ARG A 46 13.78 -35.57 -31.22
N ARG A 47 13.18 -35.95 -30.09
CA ARG A 47 12.56 -37.28 -29.91
C ARG A 47 11.46 -37.56 -30.96
N GLU A 48 10.70 -36.54 -31.33
CA GLU A 48 9.64 -36.64 -32.35
C GLU A 48 10.14 -36.42 -33.79
N ASN A 49 11.42 -36.09 -33.99
CA ASN A 49 11.97 -35.65 -35.27
C ASN A 49 11.17 -34.48 -35.90
N ASP A 50 10.68 -33.56 -35.06
CA ASP A 50 9.88 -32.41 -35.46
C ASP A 50 10.77 -31.17 -35.73
N TYR A 51 11.13 -30.98 -37.00
CA TYR A 51 11.92 -29.84 -37.44
C TYR A 51 11.22 -28.48 -37.26
N GLN A 52 9.89 -28.44 -37.34
CA GLN A 52 9.14 -27.19 -37.13
C GLN A 52 9.22 -26.76 -35.67
N MET A 53 9.13 -27.72 -34.75
CA MET A 53 9.29 -27.47 -33.31
C MET A 53 10.73 -27.07 -32.96
N LEU A 54 11.74 -27.68 -33.57
CA LEU A 54 13.14 -27.24 -33.39
C LEU A 54 13.37 -25.79 -33.86
N GLU A 55 12.83 -25.42 -35.02
CA GLU A 55 12.95 -24.05 -35.53
C GLU A 55 12.17 -23.05 -34.64
N PHE A 56 11.00 -23.46 -34.11
CA PHE A 56 10.29 -22.69 -33.10
C PHE A 56 11.15 -22.47 -31.85
N VAL A 57 11.75 -23.51 -31.29
CA VAL A 57 12.61 -23.40 -30.10
C VAL A 57 13.75 -22.44 -30.34
N LYS A 58 14.40 -22.48 -31.51
CA LYS A 58 15.48 -21.56 -31.86
C LYS A 58 15.02 -20.10 -31.94
N LYS A 59 13.87 -19.85 -32.58
CA LYS A 59 13.28 -18.49 -32.66
C LYS A 59 12.86 -17.99 -31.29
N HIS A 60 12.23 -18.86 -30.49
CA HIS A 60 11.82 -18.56 -29.12
C HIS A 60 13.04 -18.30 -28.23
N ALA A 61 14.14 -19.05 -28.38
CA ALA A 61 15.39 -18.84 -27.66
C ALA A 61 16.01 -17.46 -27.94
N LYS A 62 15.88 -16.93 -29.17
CA LYS A 62 16.30 -15.55 -29.48
C LYS A 62 15.49 -14.53 -28.69
N PHE A 63 14.16 -14.65 -28.73
CA PHE A 63 13.25 -13.78 -28.01
C PHE A 63 13.51 -13.83 -26.50
N PHE A 64 13.61 -15.05 -25.98
CA PHE A 64 13.96 -15.35 -24.60
C PHE A 64 15.27 -14.67 -24.20
N MET A 65 16.35 -14.89 -24.96
CA MET A 65 17.65 -14.29 -24.69
C MET A 65 17.61 -12.76 -24.64
N LEU A 66 16.97 -12.11 -25.60
CA LEU A 66 16.89 -10.64 -25.61
C LEU A 66 16.10 -10.12 -24.41
N LEU A 67 14.99 -10.76 -24.07
CA LEU A 67 14.12 -10.30 -22.98
C LEU A 67 14.77 -10.56 -21.61
N SER A 68 15.23 -11.78 -21.34
CA SER A 68 15.80 -12.13 -20.02
C SER A 68 17.16 -11.49 -19.80
N MET A 69 18.07 -11.54 -20.78
CA MET A 69 19.43 -11.03 -20.60
C MET A 69 19.49 -9.51 -20.57
N VAL A 70 18.78 -8.83 -21.49
CA VAL A 70 18.87 -7.37 -21.60
C VAL A 70 17.91 -6.71 -20.62
N TYR A 71 16.61 -6.95 -20.77
CA TYR A 71 15.61 -6.28 -19.93
C TYR A 71 15.61 -6.86 -18.50
N GLY A 72 15.71 -8.18 -18.35
CA GLY A 72 15.86 -8.81 -17.03
C GLY A 72 17.15 -8.40 -16.31
N GLY A 73 18.29 -8.37 -17.02
CA GLY A 73 19.56 -7.91 -16.46
C GLY A 73 19.53 -6.43 -16.01
N VAL A 74 18.99 -5.53 -16.84
CA VAL A 74 18.87 -4.10 -16.49
C VAL A 74 17.93 -3.89 -15.30
N THR A 75 16.76 -4.53 -15.30
CA THR A 75 15.82 -4.41 -14.17
C THR A 75 16.34 -5.05 -12.90
N GLY A 76 17.17 -6.10 -13.00
CA GLY A 76 17.83 -6.75 -11.86
C GLY A 76 18.91 -5.86 -11.23
N VAL A 77 19.68 -5.13 -12.04
CA VAL A 77 20.56 -4.08 -11.50
C VAL A 77 19.72 -2.93 -10.91
N GLY A 78 18.63 -2.57 -11.58
CA GLY A 78 17.70 -1.53 -11.13
C GLY A 78 17.15 -1.78 -9.73
N ILE A 79 16.73 -3.01 -9.41
CA ILE A 79 16.15 -3.33 -8.09
C ILE A 79 17.16 -3.09 -6.95
N TRP A 80 18.45 -3.35 -7.17
CA TRP A 80 19.51 -3.10 -6.18
C TRP A 80 19.67 -1.62 -5.84
N PHE A 81 19.65 -0.76 -6.85
CA PHE A 81 19.65 0.70 -6.64
C PHE A 81 18.39 1.14 -5.92
N THR A 82 17.22 0.64 -6.34
CA THR A 82 15.94 1.04 -5.75
C THR A 82 15.85 0.65 -4.27
N ILE A 83 16.17 -0.59 -3.90
CA ILE A 83 16.14 -1.01 -2.47
C ILE A 83 17.21 -0.26 -1.65
N GLY A 84 18.37 0.01 -2.23
CA GLY A 84 19.44 0.74 -1.54
C GLY A 84 19.08 2.20 -1.24
N LEU A 85 18.23 2.83 -2.07
CA LEU A 85 17.78 4.20 -1.85
C LEU A 85 16.54 4.28 -0.96
N ILE A 86 15.61 3.34 -1.12
CA ILE A 86 14.30 3.40 -0.46
C ILE A 86 14.34 2.73 0.91
N GLN A 87 15.11 1.64 1.05
CA GLN A 87 15.22 0.88 2.30
C GLN A 87 16.67 0.49 2.64
N PRO A 88 17.61 1.45 2.75
CA PRO A 88 19.02 1.17 3.00
C PRO A 88 19.25 0.36 4.28
N ASP A 89 18.47 0.62 5.33
CA ASP A 89 18.57 -0.09 6.60
C ASP A 89 18.26 -1.59 6.47
N ALA A 90 17.18 -1.97 5.77
CA ALA A 90 16.84 -3.37 5.59
C ALA A 90 17.80 -4.05 4.59
N THR A 91 18.17 -3.37 3.51
CA THR A 91 19.17 -3.87 2.55
C THR A 91 20.50 -4.13 3.23
N SER A 92 20.96 -3.21 4.09
CA SER A 92 22.17 -3.39 4.88
C SER A 92 22.09 -4.63 5.77
N GLU A 93 20.99 -4.81 6.51
CA GLU A 93 20.77 -5.99 7.36
C GLU A 93 20.85 -7.29 6.55
N LEU A 94 20.13 -7.36 5.42
CA LEU A 94 20.10 -8.53 4.54
C LEU A 94 21.48 -8.85 3.96
N ILE A 95 22.29 -7.84 3.66
CA ILE A 95 23.68 -8.04 3.20
C ILE A 95 24.52 -8.63 4.32
N HIS A 96 24.47 -8.08 5.54
CA HIS A 96 25.26 -8.60 6.66
C HIS A 96 24.88 -10.05 7.02
N THR A 97 23.60 -10.40 6.87
CA THR A 97 23.11 -11.76 7.13
C THR A 97 23.41 -12.73 5.99
N PHE A 98 23.26 -12.30 4.72
CA PHE A 98 23.26 -13.19 3.55
C PHE A 98 24.26 -12.83 2.45
N VAL A 99 25.35 -12.10 2.74
CA VAL A 99 26.34 -11.67 1.72
C VAL A 99 26.79 -12.82 0.80
N PHE A 100 27.03 -14.01 1.35
CA PHE A 100 27.42 -15.18 0.56
C PHE A 100 26.27 -15.80 -0.25
N GLY A 101 25.02 -15.67 0.22
CA GLY A 101 23.84 -16.07 -0.53
C GLY A 101 23.65 -15.20 -1.77
N TRP A 102 23.78 -13.88 -1.61
CA TRP A 102 23.78 -12.91 -2.72
C TRP A 102 24.95 -13.14 -3.68
N ALA A 103 26.17 -13.30 -3.18
CA ALA A 103 27.32 -13.58 -4.03
C ALA A 103 27.15 -14.87 -4.84
N ALA A 104 26.60 -15.92 -4.23
CA ALA A 104 26.30 -17.16 -4.93
C ALA A 104 25.24 -16.97 -6.02
N GLU A 105 24.20 -16.18 -5.75
CA GLU A 105 23.15 -15.86 -6.74
C GLU A 105 23.76 -15.17 -7.96
N TRP A 106 24.64 -14.19 -7.78
CA TRP A 106 25.33 -13.50 -8.89
C TRP A 106 26.22 -14.43 -9.72
N VAL A 107 26.87 -15.41 -9.07
CA VAL A 107 27.66 -16.43 -9.79
C VAL A 107 26.74 -17.31 -10.65
N TRP A 108 25.61 -17.75 -10.11
CA TRP A 108 24.64 -18.53 -10.87
C TRP A 108 24.02 -17.71 -12.02
N PHE A 109 23.74 -16.43 -11.80
CA PHE A 109 23.29 -15.52 -12.84
C PHE A 109 24.33 -15.36 -13.98
N LEU A 110 25.63 -15.29 -13.65
CA LEU A 110 26.68 -15.28 -14.67
C LEU A 110 26.72 -16.59 -15.46
N VAL A 111 26.64 -17.74 -14.79
CA VAL A 111 26.59 -19.06 -15.43
C VAL A 111 25.36 -19.15 -16.34
N GLU A 112 24.22 -18.64 -15.89
CA GLU A 112 22.98 -18.55 -16.65
C GLU A 112 23.19 -17.77 -17.96
N ILE A 113 23.74 -16.56 -17.91
CA ILE A 113 24.00 -15.74 -19.10
C ILE A 113 24.92 -16.48 -20.09
N ILE A 114 26.02 -17.05 -19.60
CA ILE A 114 26.98 -17.75 -20.45
C ILE A 114 26.32 -18.96 -21.11
N ALA A 115 25.60 -19.77 -20.35
CA ALA A 115 24.90 -20.94 -20.87
C ALA A 115 23.85 -20.55 -21.93
N LEU A 116 23.11 -19.47 -21.71
CA LEU A 116 22.11 -18.96 -22.65
C LEU A 116 22.72 -18.50 -23.97
N LEU A 117 23.81 -17.74 -23.91
CA LEU A 117 24.53 -17.30 -25.10
C LEU A 117 25.05 -18.50 -25.90
N VAL A 118 25.65 -19.49 -25.22
CA VAL A 118 26.13 -20.71 -25.87
C VAL A 118 24.96 -21.48 -26.49
N TYR A 119 23.86 -21.65 -25.76
CA TYR A 119 22.64 -22.32 -26.24
C TYR A 119 22.13 -21.66 -27.52
N TYR A 120 21.91 -20.35 -27.51
CA TYR A 120 21.38 -19.65 -28.68
C TYR A 120 22.35 -19.64 -29.88
N TYR A 121 23.60 -19.22 -29.68
CA TYR A 121 24.55 -19.03 -30.79
C TYR A 121 25.09 -20.35 -31.35
N LYS A 122 25.05 -21.45 -30.58
CA LYS A 122 25.53 -22.77 -31.02
C LYS A 122 24.42 -23.73 -31.41
N PHE A 123 23.17 -23.27 -31.46
CA PHE A 123 21.98 -24.11 -31.77
C PHE A 123 22.13 -25.00 -33.00
N ASN A 124 22.73 -24.47 -34.07
CA ASN A 124 22.92 -25.19 -35.34
C ASN A 124 24.30 -25.87 -35.50
N THR A 125 25.25 -25.58 -34.61
CA THR A 125 26.66 -25.97 -34.79
C THR A 125 27.16 -26.97 -33.75
N MET A 126 26.53 -27.01 -32.58
CA MET A 126 26.85 -27.95 -31.51
C MET A 126 26.09 -29.26 -31.73
N ASP A 127 26.70 -30.38 -31.34
CA ASP A 127 25.99 -31.66 -31.32
C ASP A 127 24.82 -31.62 -30.34
N GLU A 128 23.75 -32.35 -30.67
CA GLU A 128 22.51 -32.41 -29.89
C GLU A 128 22.75 -32.68 -28.40
N ARG A 129 23.62 -33.64 -28.07
CA ARG A 129 23.80 -34.09 -26.70
C ARG A 129 24.42 -32.98 -25.85
N ASN A 130 25.43 -32.30 -26.38
CA ASN A 130 26.04 -31.17 -25.68
C ASN A 130 25.11 -29.95 -25.66
N HIS A 131 24.35 -29.70 -26.72
CA HIS A 131 23.38 -28.59 -26.74
C HIS A 131 22.30 -28.75 -25.66
N ILE A 132 21.74 -29.95 -25.51
CA ILE A 132 20.78 -30.27 -24.42
C ILE A 132 21.43 -30.10 -23.04
N LYS A 133 22.70 -30.51 -22.86
CA LYS A 133 23.41 -30.28 -21.58
C LYS A 133 23.54 -28.80 -21.26
N VAL A 134 23.85 -27.96 -22.24
CA VAL A 134 23.91 -26.50 -22.04
C VAL A 134 22.53 -25.96 -21.62
N GLY A 135 21.45 -26.43 -22.25
CA GLY A 135 20.09 -26.09 -21.81
C GLY A 135 19.79 -26.49 -20.36
N TRP A 136 20.24 -27.67 -19.92
CA TRP A 136 20.11 -28.08 -18.52
C TRP A 136 20.99 -27.28 -17.56
N ILE A 137 22.20 -26.90 -17.98
CA ILE A 137 23.07 -26.01 -17.18
C ILE A 137 22.39 -24.66 -16.98
N TYR A 138 21.83 -24.08 -18.05
CA TYR A 138 21.04 -22.86 -17.97
C TYR A 138 19.91 -23.01 -16.94
N PHE A 139 19.07 -24.03 -17.09
CA PHE A 139 17.92 -24.24 -16.21
C PHE A 139 18.36 -24.41 -14.74
N ALA A 140 19.39 -25.21 -14.48
CA ALA A 140 19.89 -25.41 -13.13
C ALA A 140 20.42 -24.11 -12.51
N ALA A 141 21.16 -23.30 -13.28
CA ALA A 141 21.68 -22.01 -12.81
C ALA A 141 20.55 -21.01 -12.51
N ALA A 142 19.55 -20.91 -13.39
CA ALA A 142 18.40 -20.04 -13.17
C ALA A 142 17.58 -20.48 -11.95
N TRP A 143 17.33 -21.78 -11.82
CA TRP A 143 16.63 -22.34 -10.66
C TRP A 143 17.39 -22.13 -9.35
N LEU A 144 18.73 -22.24 -9.36
CA LEU A 144 19.56 -21.96 -8.18
C LEU A 144 19.55 -20.48 -7.81
N SER A 145 19.45 -19.58 -8.78
CA SER A 145 19.23 -18.15 -8.52
C SER A 145 17.90 -17.94 -7.82
N LEU A 146 16.81 -18.55 -8.32
CA LEU A 146 15.49 -18.54 -7.64
C LEU A 146 15.57 -19.12 -6.22
N PHE A 147 16.26 -20.24 -6.04
CA PHE A 147 16.43 -20.91 -4.74
C PHE A 147 17.10 -19.99 -3.71
N LEU A 148 18.15 -19.28 -4.11
CA LEU A 148 18.90 -18.38 -3.25
C LEU A 148 18.10 -17.13 -2.89
N ILE A 149 17.56 -16.43 -3.89
CA ILE A 149 16.78 -15.21 -3.63
C ILE A 149 15.52 -15.50 -2.81
N ASN A 150 14.89 -16.66 -3.04
CA ASN A 150 13.73 -17.11 -2.26
C ASN A 150 14.02 -17.20 -0.76
N GLY A 151 15.18 -17.72 -0.36
CA GLY A 151 15.57 -17.78 1.05
C GLY A 151 15.72 -16.40 1.67
N ILE A 152 16.38 -15.49 0.96
CA ILE A 152 16.66 -14.14 1.44
C ILE A 152 15.37 -13.31 1.57
N ILE A 153 14.46 -13.39 0.59
CA ILE A 153 13.21 -12.62 0.64
C ILE A 153 12.18 -13.25 1.58
N GLY A 154 12.15 -14.59 1.70
CA GLY A 154 11.30 -15.32 2.64
C GLY A 154 11.64 -15.00 4.10
N PHE A 155 12.92 -14.78 4.37
CA PHE A 155 13.42 -14.34 5.67
C PHE A 155 12.78 -13.02 6.13
N MET A 156 12.54 -12.06 5.23
CA MET A 156 11.95 -10.77 5.60
C MET A 156 10.56 -10.91 6.26
N LEU A 157 9.77 -11.90 5.83
CA LEU A 157 8.44 -12.17 6.39
C LEU A 157 8.51 -13.15 7.56
N THR A 158 9.35 -14.18 7.47
CA THR A 158 9.47 -15.23 8.49
C THR A 158 10.93 -15.48 8.90
N PRO A 159 11.58 -14.61 9.69
CA PRO A 159 12.95 -14.85 10.11
C PRO A 159 13.15 -16.18 10.87
N GLY A 160 12.10 -16.70 11.51
CA GLY A 160 12.14 -17.97 12.23
C GLY A 160 13.13 -17.94 13.41
N GLU A 161 13.84 -19.05 13.62
CA GLU A 161 14.82 -19.19 14.72
C GLU A 161 16.02 -18.25 14.61
N TRP A 162 16.24 -17.62 13.45
CA TRP A 162 17.29 -16.63 13.27
C TRP A 162 17.24 -15.50 14.30
N ILE A 163 16.04 -15.15 14.77
CA ILE A 163 15.82 -14.12 15.80
C ILE A 163 16.59 -14.46 17.10
N ASN A 164 16.79 -15.74 17.37
CA ASN A 164 17.43 -16.23 18.59
C ASN A 164 18.92 -16.54 18.39
N ASP A 165 19.27 -17.19 17.26
CA ASP A 165 20.60 -17.75 17.04
C ASP A 165 21.49 -16.96 16.07
N HIS A 166 20.90 -16.03 15.30
CA HIS A 166 21.53 -15.29 14.20
C HIS A 166 22.28 -16.18 13.18
N ASN A 167 21.90 -17.46 13.08
CA ASN A 167 22.56 -18.43 12.23
C ASN A 167 22.10 -18.31 10.77
N PHE A 168 23.05 -18.23 9.84
CA PHE A 168 22.77 -18.13 8.40
C PHE A 168 21.71 -19.13 7.92
N TRP A 169 21.81 -20.41 8.31
CA TRP A 169 20.92 -21.46 7.83
C TRP A 169 19.53 -21.38 8.43
N SER A 170 19.41 -20.98 9.69
CA SER A 170 18.13 -20.74 10.36
C SER A 170 17.33 -19.63 9.67
N GLY A 171 18.02 -18.56 9.23
CA GLY A 171 17.37 -17.49 8.46
C GLY A 171 17.10 -17.86 7.00
N PHE A 172 18.06 -18.54 6.35
CA PHE A 172 17.94 -18.91 4.94
C PHE A 172 16.83 -19.95 4.72
N PHE A 173 16.80 -21.02 5.53
CA PHE A 173 15.74 -22.03 5.52
C PHE A 173 14.62 -21.66 6.49
N ASN A 174 14.12 -20.43 6.35
CA ASN A 174 12.98 -19.93 7.11
C ASN A 174 11.71 -20.79 6.93
N PRO A 175 10.72 -20.67 7.84
CA PRO A 175 9.47 -21.42 7.75
C PRO A 175 8.79 -21.39 6.38
N THR A 176 8.79 -20.22 5.71
CA THR A 176 8.16 -20.09 4.38
C THR A 176 9.03 -20.53 3.21
N PHE A 177 10.28 -20.95 3.43
CA PHE A 177 11.25 -21.24 2.37
C PHE A 177 10.69 -22.23 1.33
N TRP A 178 10.32 -23.43 1.79
CA TRP A 178 9.85 -24.50 0.91
C TRP A 178 8.53 -24.21 0.22
N PRO A 179 7.45 -23.78 0.91
CA PRO A 179 6.22 -23.45 0.23
C PRO A 179 6.39 -22.30 -0.77
N SER A 180 7.19 -21.27 -0.43
CA SER A 180 7.45 -20.14 -1.33
C SER A 180 8.25 -20.59 -2.56
N LEU A 181 9.27 -21.43 -2.38
CA LEU A 181 10.09 -21.95 -3.48
C LEU A 181 9.25 -22.73 -4.49
N TRP A 182 8.43 -23.67 -4.02
CA TRP A 182 7.60 -24.49 -4.90
C TRP A 182 6.52 -23.66 -5.60
N PHE A 183 5.93 -22.70 -4.88
CA PHE A 183 4.96 -21.78 -5.47
C PHE A 183 5.60 -20.91 -6.55
N ARG A 184 6.72 -20.24 -6.25
CA ARG A 184 7.45 -19.39 -7.22
C ARG A 184 7.95 -20.20 -8.41
N PHE A 185 8.40 -21.44 -8.19
CA PHE A 185 8.81 -22.31 -9.28
C PHE A 185 7.62 -22.68 -10.19
N ALA A 186 6.46 -23.03 -9.64
CA ALA A 186 5.25 -23.30 -10.43
C ALA A 186 4.76 -22.07 -11.19
N ILE A 187 4.84 -20.88 -10.58
CA ILE A 187 4.55 -19.61 -11.27
C ILE A 187 5.57 -19.32 -12.37
N ALA A 188 6.86 -19.62 -12.16
CA ALA A 188 7.89 -19.47 -13.18
C ALA A 188 7.61 -20.36 -14.40
N THR A 189 7.27 -21.64 -14.18
CA THR A 189 6.90 -22.52 -15.28
C THR A 189 5.62 -22.09 -15.97
N LEU A 190 4.64 -21.55 -15.24
CA LEU A 190 3.42 -20.96 -15.80
C LEU A 190 3.76 -19.79 -16.72
N ILE A 191 4.55 -18.83 -16.23
CA ILE A 191 4.94 -17.62 -16.97
C ILE A 191 5.72 -18.00 -18.24
N ALA A 192 6.61 -18.98 -18.16
CA ALA A 192 7.30 -19.51 -19.36
C ALA A 192 6.32 -20.01 -20.42
N GLY A 193 5.28 -20.74 -20.00
CA GLY A 193 4.18 -21.15 -20.88
C GLY A 193 3.45 -19.94 -21.47
N VAL A 194 3.18 -18.89 -20.69
CA VAL A 194 2.52 -17.66 -21.18
C VAL A 194 3.33 -16.96 -22.26
N PHE A 195 4.65 -16.85 -22.10
CA PHE A 195 5.52 -16.27 -23.12
C PHE A 195 5.62 -17.14 -24.37
N ALA A 196 5.69 -18.47 -24.20
CA ALA A 196 5.60 -19.39 -25.32
C ALA A 196 4.25 -19.30 -26.04
N PHE A 197 3.15 -19.09 -25.32
CA PHE A 197 1.81 -18.91 -25.85
C PHE A 197 1.76 -17.64 -26.70
N PHE A 198 2.31 -16.54 -26.18
CA PHE A 198 2.46 -15.29 -26.92
C PHE A 198 3.27 -15.45 -28.20
N THR A 199 4.45 -16.09 -28.15
CA THR A 199 5.27 -16.29 -29.37
C THR A 199 4.66 -17.26 -30.39
N THR A 200 3.80 -18.17 -29.93
CA THR A 200 3.08 -19.13 -30.80
C THR A 200 2.12 -18.43 -31.77
N VAL A 201 1.62 -17.23 -31.42
CA VAL A 201 0.75 -16.42 -32.31
C VAL A 201 1.43 -16.12 -33.66
N PHE A 202 2.76 -15.94 -33.66
CA PHE A 202 3.54 -15.59 -34.85
C PHE A 202 3.92 -16.78 -35.73
N ILE A 203 3.33 -17.96 -35.50
CA ILE A 203 3.50 -19.12 -36.36
C ILE A 203 2.55 -19.02 -37.56
N ASP A 204 3.11 -19.00 -38.77
CA ASP A 204 2.35 -18.87 -40.02
C ASP A 204 1.47 -20.10 -40.31
N SER A 205 2.05 -21.30 -40.17
CA SER A 205 1.35 -22.56 -40.45
C SER A 205 0.28 -22.84 -39.40
N GLU A 206 -1.00 -22.76 -39.78
CA GLU A 206 -2.15 -22.96 -38.89
C GLU A 206 -2.10 -24.30 -38.14
N ALA A 207 -1.83 -25.40 -38.84
CA ALA A 207 -1.75 -26.73 -38.21
C ALA A 207 -0.65 -26.81 -37.14
N PHE A 208 0.52 -26.25 -37.43
CA PHE A 208 1.64 -26.19 -36.50
C PHE A 208 1.38 -25.23 -35.33
N ARG A 209 0.76 -24.07 -35.59
CA ARG A 209 0.31 -23.13 -34.56
C ARG A 209 -0.65 -23.80 -33.59
N HIS A 210 -1.63 -24.57 -34.08
CA HIS A 210 -2.55 -25.32 -33.22
C HIS A 210 -1.84 -26.39 -32.38
N LYS A 211 -0.85 -27.10 -32.95
CA LYS A 211 -0.01 -28.05 -32.19
C LYS A 211 0.71 -27.35 -31.04
N MET A 212 1.39 -26.23 -31.32
CA MET A 212 2.14 -25.47 -30.33
C MET A 212 1.24 -24.79 -29.29
N THR A 213 0.05 -24.34 -29.70
CA THR A 213 -0.98 -23.80 -28.80
C THR A 213 -1.36 -24.83 -27.76
N ARG A 214 -1.71 -26.05 -28.19
CA ARG A 214 -2.09 -27.12 -27.27
C ARG A 214 -0.97 -27.52 -26.33
N TYR A 215 0.24 -27.68 -26.86
CA TYR A 215 1.42 -28.03 -26.07
C TYR A 215 1.68 -26.99 -24.97
N THR A 216 1.70 -25.72 -25.34
CA THR A 216 2.03 -24.63 -24.43
C THR A 216 0.91 -24.34 -23.44
N SER A 217 -0.34 -24.43 -23.85
CA SER A 217 -1.44 -24.27 -22.92
C SER A 217 -1.54 -25.40 -21.91
N LEU A 218 -1.26 -26.65 -22.32
CA LEU A 218 -1.18 -27.78 -21.38
C LEU A 218 -0.08 -27.53 -20.34
N TRP A 219 1.05 -26.96 -20.77
CA TRP A 219 2.12 -26.53 -19.88
C TRP A 219 1.64 -25.50 -18.84
N CYS A 220 0.89 -24.48 -19.27
CA CYS A 220 0.28 -23.48 -18.38
C CYS A 220 -0.69 -24.13 -17.37
N LEU A 221 -1.56 -25.04 -17.83
CA LEU A 221 -2.55 -25.70 -16.99
C LEU A 221 -1.91 -26.61 -15.94
N ILE A 222 -0.90 -27.39 -16.33
CA ILE A 222 -0.13 -28.21 -15.38
C ILE A 222 0.57 -27.33 -14.35
N SER A 223 1.20 -26.24 -14.78
CA SER A 223 1.85 -25.28 -13.87
C SER A 223 0.85 -24.66 -12.89
N THR A 224 -0.35 -24.31 -13.37
CA THR A 224 -1.43 -23.77 -12.52
C THR A 224 -1.91 -24.80 -11.50
N ALA A 225 -2.05 -26.07 -11.91
CA ALA A 225 -2.46 -27.16 -11.03
C ALA A 225 -1.45 -27.41 -9.90
N VAL A 226 -0.17 -27.11 -10.10
CA VAL A 226 0.87 -27.16 -9.05
C VAL A 226 0.90 -25.87 -8.23
N ALA A 227 0.68 -24.71 -8.84
CA ALA A 227 0.70 -23.41 -8.17
C ALA A 227 -0.41 -23.28 -7.11
N ILE A 228 -1.62 -23.80 -7.36
CA ILE A 228 -2.74 -23.72 -6.40
C ILE A 228 -2.42 -24.39 -5.05
N PRO A 229 -2.05 -25.69 -4.98
CA PRO A 229 -1.78 -26.35 -3.70
C PRO A 229 -0.53 -25.81 -3.01
N THR A 230 0.50 -25.41 -3.76
CA THR A 230 1.73 -24.82 -3.18
C THR A 230 1.48 -23.42 -2.62
N GLY A 231 0.64 -22.62 -3.28
CA GLY A 231 0.17 -21.33 -2.76
C GLY A 231 -0.69 -21.49 -1.52
N TYR A 232 -1.57 -22.49 -1.48
CA TYR A 232 -2.32 -22.81 -0.27
C TYR A 232 -1.41 -23.24 0.90
N TRP A 233 -0.40 -24.06 0.62
CA TRP A 233 0.61 -24.42 1.61
C TRP A 233 1.34 -23.19 2.14
N TYR A 234 1.74 -22.26 1.27
CA TYR A 234 2.35 -20.99 1.67
C TYR A 234 1.46 -20.19 2.63
N LEU A 235 0.18 -20.01 2.30
CA LEU A 235 -0.76 -19.28 3.16
C LEU A 235 -0.92 -19.91 4.54
N LYS A 236 -0.88 -21.25 4.65
CA LYS A 236 -1.00 -21.96 5.92
C LYS A 236 0.23 -21.87 6.82
N VAL A 237 1.39 -21.55 6.26
CA VAL A 237 2.65 -21.41 7.01
C VAL A 237 2.89 -19.96 7.47
N LEU A 238 2.08 -19.00 6.99
CA LEU A 238 2.20 -17.61 7.42
C LEU A 238 2.02 -17.46 8.94
N PRO A 239 2.79 -16.58 9.61
CA PRO A 239 2.61 -16.31 11.04
C PRO A 239 1.20 -15.78 11.38
N PRO A 240 0.70 -15.96 12.61
CA PRO A 240 -0.63 -15.50 13.01
C PRO A 240 -0.91 -14.02 12.70
N MET A 241 0.03 -13.12 13.00
CA MET A 241 -0.10 -11.69 12.68
C MET A 241 -0.29 -11.44 11.18
N ALA A 242 0.46 -12.15 10.33
CA ALA A 242 0.31 -12.03 8.89
C ALA A 242 -1.04 -12.59 8.41
N GLN A 243 -1.52 -13.68 9.03
CA GLN A 243 -2.85 -14.23 8.74
C GLN A 243 -3.97 -13.26 9.14
N GLU A 244 -3.84 -12.62 10.30
CA GLU A 244 -4.78 -11.64 10.81
C GLU A 244 -4.88 -10.42 9.89
N ILE A 245 -3.73 -9.81 9.53
CA ILE A 245 -3.67 -8.68 8.60
C ILE A 245 -4.31 -9.05 7.25
N VAL A 246 -4.04 -10.27 6.76
CA VAL A 246 -4.64 -10.78 5.51
C VAL A 246 -6.15 -10.92 5.62
N SER A 247 -6.68 -11.25 6.80
CA SER A 247 -8.11 -11.43 7.04
C SER A 247 -8.89 -10.13 7.25
N VAL A 248 -8.25 -9.11 7.84
CA VAL A 248 -8.90 -7.85 8.25
C VAL A 248 -8.71 -6.74 7.21
N SER A 249 -7.61 -6.71 6.46
CA SER A 249 -7.31 -5.59 5.54
C SER A 249 -8.20 -5.62 4.28
N PRO A 250 -9.01 -4.56 4.03
CA PRO A 250 -9.83 -4.47 2.81
C PRO A 250 -8.99 -4.47 1.52
N THR A 251 -7.80 -3.87 1.57
CA THR A 251 -6.88 -3.81 0.41
C THR A 251 -6.28 -5.18 0.07
N ILE A 252 -5.97 -5.99 1.08
CA ILE A 252 -5.48 -7.36 0.88
C ILE A 252 -6.62 -8.24 0.37
N ALA A 253 -7.81 -8.13 0.96
CA ALA A 253 -9.00 -8.82 0.49
C ALA A 253 -9.32 -8.51 -0.98
N ASN A 254 -9.21 -7.24 -1.40
CA ASN A 254 -9.36 -6.86 -2.80
C ASN A 254 -8.28 -7.49 -3.69
N SER A 255 -7.02 -7.51 -3.24
CA SER A 255 -5.91 -8.12 -3.98
C SER A 255 -6.09 -9.63 -4.16
N ILE A 256 -6.65 -10.32 -3.15
CA ILE A 256 -7.04 -11.74 -3.22
C ILE A 256 -8.14 -11.93 -4.25
N LYS A 257 -9.20 -11.09 -4.23
CA LYS A 257 -10.29 -11.16 -5.22
C LYS A 257 -9.79 -10.98 -6.64
N VAL A 258 -8.94 -9.97 -6.87
CA VAL A 258 -8.30 -9.72 -8.18
C VAL A 258 -7.46 -10.93 -8.62
N GLY A 259 -6.64 -11.48 -7.71
CA GLY A 259 -5.81 -12.65 -8.02
C GLY A 259 -6.64 -13.90 -8.34
N ALA A 260 -7.72 -14.14 -7.59
CA ALA A 260 -8.63 -15.25 -7.81
C ALA A 260 -9.39 -15.10 -9.16
N PHE A 261 -9.90 -13.90 -9.45
CA PHE A 261 -10.55 -13.61 -10.73
C PHE A 261 -9.57 -13.77 -11.90
N ALA A 262 -8.36 -13.23 -11.79
CA ALA A 262 -7.32 -13.37 -12.80
C ALA A 262 -6.94 -14.84 -13.03
N THR A 263 -6.85 -15.64 -11.96
CA THR A 263 -6.59 -17.09 -12.04
C THR A 263 -7.72 -17.83 -12.75
N ALA A 264 -8.98 -17.55 -12.40
CA ALA A 264 -10.13 -18.17 -13.04
C ALA A 264 -10.21 -17.79 -14.53
N ALA A 265 -10.08 -16.51 -14.86
CA ALA A 265 -10.04 -16.01 -16.23
C ALA A 265 -8.91 -16.65 -17.04
N PHE A 266 -7.71 -16.75 -16.45
CA PHE A 266 -6.56 -17.43 -17.05
C PHE A 266 -6.88 -18.88 -17.40
N ILE A 267 -7.37 -19.67 -16.44
CA ILE A 267 -7.70 -21.09 -16.64
C ILE A 267 -8.75 -21.24 -17.74
N ILE A 268 -9.82 -20.43 -17.71
CA ILE A 268 -10.90 -20.48 -18.70
C ILE A 268 -10.36 -20.16 -20.10
N LEU A 269 -9.66 -19.04 -20.28
CA LEU A 269 -9.15 -18.61 -21.58
C LEU A 269 -8.16 -19.61 -22.18
N VAL A 270 -7.19 -20.06 -21.37
CA VAL A 270 -6.20 -21.05 -21.80
C VAL A 270 -6.90 -22.37 -22.15
N THR A 271 -7.85 -22.84 -21.34
CA THR A 271 -8.59 -24.09 -21.62
C THR A 271 -9.41 -23.99 -22.91
N ILE A 272 -10.13 -22.89 -23.13
CA ILE A 272 -10.91 -22.66 -24.36
C ILE A 272 -9.98 -22.72 -25.58
N CYS A 273 -8.84 -22.03 -25.54
CA CYS A 273 -7.86 -22.05 -26.64
C CYS A 273 -7.21 -23.42 -26.84
N THR A 274 -7.14 -24.26 -25.80
CA THR A 274 -6.50 -25.59 -25.86
C THR A 274 -7.44 -26.65 -26.41
N LEU A 275 -8.63 -26.74 -25.82
CA LEU A 275 -9.52 -27.89 -25.96
C LEU A 275 -10.64 -27.66 -26.97
N TRP A 276 -11.18 -26.43 -27.04
CA TRP A 276 -12.41 -26.19 -27.79
C TRP A 276 -12.18 -25.41 -29.09
N GLN A 277 -11.48 -24.27 -29.03
CA GLN A 277 -11.34 -23.38 -30.17
C GLN A 277 -9.90 -22.83 -30.30
N PRO A 278 -8.93 -23.64 -30.75
CA PRO A 278 -7.56 -23.18 -31.00
C PRO A 278 -7.47 -22.00 -31.97
N LYS A 279 -8.48 -21.81 -32.82
CA LYS A 279 -8.60 -20.66 -33.73
C LYS A 279 -8.78 -19.31 -33.01
N LEU A 280 -9.25 -19.31 -31.75
CA LEU A 280 -9.34 -18.10 -30.93
C LEU A 280 -7.97 -17.64 -30.39
N HIS A 281 -6.92 -18.45 -30.60
CA HIS A 281 -5.57 -18.06 -30.24
C HIS A 281 -5.03 -17.05 -31.27
N ASN A 282 -5.16 -15.78 -30.91
CA ASN A 282 -4.63 -14.61 -31.62
C ASN A 282 -3.90 -13.68 -30.64
N LEU A 283 -3.39 -12.56 -31.14
CA LEU A 283 -2.62 -11.60 -30.34
C LEU A 283 -3.41 -11.01 -29.16
N ILE A 284 -4.71 -10.75 -29.35
CA ILE A 284 -5.57 -10.19 -28.30
C ILE A 284 -5.71 -11.20 -27.17
N THR A 285 -6.07 -12.44 -27.48
CA THR A 285 -6.21 -13.49 -26.46
C THR A 285 -4.88 -13.76 -25.76
N ALA A 286 -3.75 -13.77 -26.48
CA ALA A 286 -2.43 -13.91 -25.87
C ALA A 286 -2.09 -12.75 -24.93
N PHE A 287 -2.44 -11.51 -25.29
CA PHE A 287 -2.26 -10.34 -24.42
C PHE A 287 -3.13 -10.41 -23.17
N VAL A 288 -4.41 -10.79 -23.31
CA VAL A 288 -5.31 -10.96 -22.15
C VAL A 288 -4.81 -12.05 -21.21
N VAL A 289 -4.30 -13.18 -21.73
CA VAL A 289 -3.68 -14.24 -20.93
C VAL A 289 -2.44 -13.72 -20.19
N ALA A 290 -1.61 -12.91 -20.84
CA ALA A 290 -0.45 -12.28 -20.21
C ALA A 290 -0.85 -11.30 -19.09
N VAL A 291 -1.88 -10.47 -19.32
CA VAL A 291 -2.43 -9.58 -18.28
C VAL A 291 -2.95 -10.37 -17.09
N CYS A 292 -3.66 -11.48 -17.31
CA CYS A 292 -4.11 -12.35 -16.22
C CYS A 292 -2.92 -12.89 -15.41
N ALA A 293 -1.86 -13.35 -16.07
CA ALA A 293 -0.66 -13.86 -15.39
C ALA A 293 0.08 -12.77 -14.59
N ILE A 294 0.21 -11.55 -15.14
CA ILE A 294 0.79 -10.41 -14.43
C ILE A 294 -0.08 -10.04 -13.22
N SER A 295 -1.40 -10.00 -13.37
CA SER A 295 -2.32 -9.70 -12.27
C SER A 295 -2.26 -10.76 -11.15
N MET A 296 -2.18 -12.05 -11.50
CA MET A 296 -1.99 -13.12 -10.51
C MET A 296 -0.71 -12.93 -9.70
N MET A 297 0.41 -12.66 -10.39
CA MET A 297 1.71 -12.47 -9.75
C MET A 297 1.78 -11.17 -8.95
N GLY A 298 1.23 -10.08 -9.48
CA GLY A 298 1.14 -8.78 -8.82
C GLY A 298 0.30 -8.84 -7.55
N SER A 299 -0.85 -9.53 -7.59
CA SER A 299 -1.66 -9.81 -6.40
C SER A 299 -0.86 -10.55 -5.32
N PHE A 300 -0.09 -11.58 -5.70
CA PHE A 300 0.74 -12.32 -4.75
C PHE A 300 1.85 -11.45 -4.14
N GLU A 301 2.61 -10.72 -4.95
CA GLU A 301 3.68 -9.85 -4.44
C GLU A 301 3.14 -8.73 -3.55
N TRP A 302 1.95 -8.19 -3.87
CA TRP A 302 1.27 -7.23 -3.01
C TRP A 302 0.85 -7.86 -1.66
N ILE A 303 0.21 -9.03 -1.68
CA ILE A 303 -0.20 -9.73 -0.44
C ILE A 303 1.03 -10.04 0.42
N ARG A 304 2.13 -10.49 -0.17
CA ARG A 304 3.39 -10.74 0.54
C ARG A 304 3.95 -9.47 1.17
N GLU A 305 3.96 -8.37 0.43
CA GLU A 305 4.47 -7.08 0.90
C GLU A 305 3.59 -6.47 2.01
N ALA A 306 2.28 -6.54 1.85
CA ALA A 306 1.33 -6.04 2.83
C ALA A 306 1.30 -6.91 4.09
N GLY A 307 1.39 -8.24 3.93
CA GLY A 307 1.31 -9.21 5.03
C GLY A 307 2.49 -9.22 5.99
N ARG A 308 3.62 -8.58 5.64
CA ARG A 308 4.75 -8.40 6.58
C ARG A 308 4.67 -7.11 7.41
N ARG A 309 3.80 -6.18 7.05
CA ARG A 309 3.63 -4.92 7.80
C ARG A 309 3.19 -5.25 9.24
N PRO A 310 3.62 -4.48 10.24
CA PRO A 310 4.27 -3.17 10.18
C PRO A 310 5.79 -3.25 9.93
N TYR A 311 6.33 -4.45 9.73
CA TYR A 311 7.76 -4.69 9.55
C TYR A 311 8.20 -4.70 8.09
N VAL A 312 9.47 -4.35 7.89
CA VAL A 312 10.20 -4.71 6.65
C VAL A 312 10.94 -6.03 6.82
N ILE A 313 11.45 -6.29 8.03
CA ILE A 313 12.00 -7.57 8.48
C ILE A 313 11.29 -7.88 9.80
N SER A 314 10.43 -8.91 9.78
CA SER A 314 9.52 -9.24 10.88
C SER A 314 10.24 -9.28 12.23
N GLN A 315 9.68 -8.60 13.24
CA GLN A 315 10.21 -8.48 14.61
C GLN A 315 11.60 -7.84 14.78
N GLN A 316 12.26 -7.46 13.70
CA GLN A 316 13.61 -6.87 13.75
C GLN A 316 13.59 -5.39 13.39
N ARG A 317 12.81 -5.03 12.36
CA ARG A 317 12.83 -3.69 11.80
C ARG A 317 11.48 -3.28 11.23
N TYR A 318 11.01 -2.10 11.62
CA TYR A 318 9.77 -1.54 11.09
C TYR A 318 9.91 -1.09 9.63
N SER A 319 8.78 -0.87 8.97
CA SER A 319 8.71 -0.43 7.57
C SER A 319 9.46 0.87 7.31
N ASN A 320 9.54 1.76 8.31
CA ASN A 320 10.31 3.00 8.27
C ASN A 320 11.82 2.81 8.59
N GLY A 321 12.29 1.57 8.70
CA GLY A 321 13.70 1.26 8.91
C GLY A 321 14.15 1.29 10.37
N ILE A 322 13.29 1.68 11.32
CA ILE A 322 13.67 1.76 12.74
C ILE A 322 13.82 0.35 13.33
N PRO A 323 14.97 0.02 13.97
CA PRO A 323 15.15 -1.26 14.67
C PRO A 323 14.23 -1.37 15.89
N VAL A 324 13.57 -2.51 16.04
CA VAL A 324 12.67 -2.78 17.18
C VAL A 324 13.42 -2.66 18.52
N ALA A 325 14.67 -3.13 18.57
CA ALA A 325 15.51 -3.07 19.77
C ALA A 325 15.87 -1.66 20.24
N ARG A 326 15.73 -0.62 19.39
CA ARG A 326 16.07 0.77 19.72
C ARG A 326 14.87 1.64 20.09
N VAL A 327 13.65 1.11 20.05
CA VAL A 327 12.43 1.88 20.32
C VAL A 327 12.48 2.58 21.69
N ALA A 328 12.82 1.83 22.75
CA ALA A 328 12.87 2.37 24.11
C ALA A 328 13.89 3.51 24.27
N GLU A 329 15.04 3.42 23.59
CA GLU A 329 16.07 4.46 23.58
C GLU A 329 15.59 5.71 22.83
N LEU A 330 15.00 5.51 21.65
CA LEU A 330 14.55 6.57 20.75
C LEU A 330 13.33 7.33 21.28
N ASN A 331 12.52 6.73 22.15
CA ASN A 331 11.41 7.42 22.81
C ASN A 331 11.84 8.57 23.74
N ASN A 332 13.13 8.65 24.12
CA ASN A 332 13.65 9.79 24.89
C ASN A 332 13.95 11.03 24.03
N GLY A 333 13.78 10.94 22.71
CA GLY A 333 14.13 12.00 21.76
C GLY A 333 14.62 11.39 20.45
N PHE A 334 13.74 11.21 19.49
CA PHE A 334 14.03 10.54 18.22
C PHE A 334 14.91 11.40 17.31
N LEU A 335 14.57 12.68 17.17
CA LEU A 335 15.26 13.64 16.30
C LEU A 335 16.67 13.92 16.81
N ALA A 336 16.85 14.09 18.13
CA ALA A 336 18.15 14.24 18.77
C ALA A 336 19.12 13.08 18.47
N GLN A 337 18.57 11.87 18.27
CA GLN A 337 19.34 10.65 17.99
C GLN A 337 19.41 10.30 16.50
N SER A 338 18.82 11.14 15.64
CA SER A 338 18.77 10.93 14.20
C SER A 338 19.86 11.73 13.48
N LYS A 339 20.91 11.04 13.03
CA LYS A 339 22.10 11.65 12.41
C LYS A 339 21.84 12.56 11.22
N TRP A 340 20.73 12.33 10.51
CA TRP A 340 20.38 13.04 9.28
C TRP A 340 19.21 14.02 9.47
N SER A 341 18.78 14.21 10.71
CA SER A 341 17.77 15.22 11.04
C SER A 341 18.38 16.62 10.98
N THR A 342 17.64 17.55 10.41
CA THR A 342 17.97 18.98 10.45
C THR A 342 17.57 19.65 11.76
N VAL A 343 16.68 19.00 12.54
CA VAL A 343 16.22 19.43 13.85
C VAL A 343 16.71 18.42 14.90
N THR A 344 17.34 18.87 15.98
CA THR A 344 17.81 17.98 17.07
C THR A 344 17.13 18.26 18.40
N GLU A 345 16.73 19.51 18.63
CA GLU A 345 16.01 19.94 19.83
C GLU A 345 14.63 20.43 19.42
N VAL A 346 13.60 20.02 20.16
CA VAL A 346 12.21 20.36 19.89
C VAL A 346 11.67 21.19 21.04
N ASP A 347 11.07 22.32 20.72
CA ASP A 347 10.36 23.21 21.63
C ASP A 347 9.08 23.74 20.97
N GLU A 348 8.30 24.52 21.72
CA GLU A 348 7.01 25.05 21.23
C GLU A 348 7.18 25.98 20.01
N SER A 349 8.35 26.57 19.79
CA SER A 349 8.60 27.51 18.69
C SER A 349 8.89 26.83 17.35
N ASN A 350 9.25 25.54 17.36
CA ASN A 350 9.67 24.81 16.16
C ASN A 350 8.86 23.54 15.87
N LEU A 351 7.69 23.37 16.50
CA LEU A 351 6.86 22.17 16.39
C LEU A 351 6.57 21.73 14.95
N GLU A 352 6.17 22.66 14.07
CA GLU A 352 5.85 22.34 12.69
C GLU A 352 7.07 21.84 11.89
N GLN A 353 8.23 22.48 12.08
CA GLN A 353 9.48 22.08 11.43
C GLN A 353 9.97 20.72 11.93
N ALA A 354 9.92 20.50 13.25
CA ALA A 354 10.25 19.21 13.86
C ALA A 354 9.28 18.12 13.39
N GLY A 355 7.99 18.45 13.25
CA GLY A 355 6.95 17.56 12.73
C GLY A 355 7.19 17.14 11.29
N ALA A 356 7.61 18.06 10.42
CA ALA A 356 7.97 17.76 9.04
C ALA A 356 9.14 16.75 8.96
N GLU A 357 10.15 16.91 9.81
CA GLU A 357 11.28 15.96 9.89
C GLU A 357 10.83 14.60 10.44
N LEU A 358 9.97 14.57 11.47
CA LEU A 358 9.39 13.32 11.98
C LEU A 358 8.57 12.59 10.92
N PHE A 359 7.75 13.31 10.14
CA PHE A 359 7.00 12.74 9.02
C PHE A 359 7.94 12.07 8.02
N LYS A 360 9.00 12.76 7.62
CA LYS A 360 10.00 12.26 6.67
C LYS A 360 10.70 10.98 7.16
N PHE A 361 10.99 10.86 8.46
CA PHE A 361 11.66 9.68 9.00
C PHE A 361 10.73 8.53 9.36
N GLN A 362 9.50 8.79 9.80
CA GLN A 362 8.63 7.76 10.38
C GLN A 362 7.42 7.42 9.51
N CYS A 363 6.87 8.39 8.79
CA CYS A 363 5.60 8.25 8.07
C CYS A 363 5.80 8.07 6.56
N TYR A 364 6.76 8.78 5.97
CA TYR A 364 7.00 8.81 4.52
C TYR A 364 7.31 7.44 3.90
N ALA A 365 7.84 6.50 4.67
CA ALA A 365 8.05 5.12 4.21
C ALA A 365 6.75 4.43 3.75
N CYS A 366 5.60 4.90 4.24
CA CYS A 366 4.28 4.34 3.95
C CYS A 366 3.31 5.36 3.30
N HIS A 367 3.55 6.65 3.51
CA HIS A 367 2.65 7.73 3.10
C HIS A 367 3.32 8.70 2.13
N THR A 368 2.57 9.09 1.11
CA THR A 368 2.93 10.22 0.23
C THR A 368 2.33 11.52 0.77
N LEU A 369 2.80 12.65 0.25
CA LEU A 369 2.19 13.96 0.38
C LEU A 369 1.72 14.38 -1.01
N ASP A 370 0.43 14.66 -1.16
CA ASP A 370 -0.17 15.05 -2.45
C ASP A 370 0.04 14.00 -3.56
N GLY A 371 0.24 12.75 -3.15
CA GLY A 371 0.62 11.64 -4.01
C GLY A 371 -0.51 10.67 -4.32
N VAL A 372 -0.30 9.80 -5.30
CA VAL A 372 -1.32 8.83 -5.74
C VAL A 372 -1.51 7.69 -4.72
N ASN A 373 -0.47 7.36 -3.95
CA ASN A 373 -0.45 6.18 -3.09
C ASN A 373 -0.41 6.55 -1.61
N ASN A 374 -1.50 6.28 -0.88
CA ASN A 374 -1.63 6.53 0.56
C ASN A 374 -1.27 7.96 0.98
N ASP A 375 -1.83 8.95 0.29
CA ASP A 375 -1.65 10.37 0.62
C ASP A 375 -2.06 10.66 2.07
N ILE A 376 -1.13 11.20 2.85
CA ILE A 376 -1.38 11.55 4.25
C ILE A 376 -2.33 12.72 4.39
N ARG A 377 -2.40 13.66 3.44
CA ARG A 377 -3.31 14.82 3.55
C ARG A 377 -4.75 14.35 3.60
N ILE A 378 -5.16 13.54 2.64
CA ILE A 378 -6.52 12.96 2.60
C ILE A 378 -6.82 12.18 3.89
N ARG A 379 -5.83 11.46 4.44
CA ARG A 379 -6.00 10.62 5.65
C ARG A 379 -6.12 11.42 6.94
N THR A 380 -5.66 12.66 6.97
CA THR A 380 -5.59 13.52 8.16
C THR A 380 -6.51 14.73 8.08
N ALA A 381 -7.22 14.91 6.96
CA ALA A 381 -8.05 16.07 6.67
C ALA A 381 -9.12 16.36 7.73
N ASN A 382 -9.70 15.33 8.36
CA ASN A 382 -10.75 15.49 9.36
C ASN A 382 -10.22 15.50 10.80
N SER A 383 -8.92 15.36 11.02
CA SER A 383 -8.36 15.29 12.36
C SER A 383 -8.24 16.67 13.01
N THR A 384 -8.47 16.74 14.32
CA THR A 384 -8.07 17.86 15.18
C THR A 384 -6.64 17.65 15.69
N PHE A 385 -6.02 18.71 16.20
CA PHE A 385 -4.66 18.63 16.75
C PHE A 385 -4.59 17.63 17.92
N ASN A 386 -5.47 17.78 18.91
CA ASN A 386 -5.53 16.91 20.08
C ASN A 386 -5.90 15.46 19.71
N GLY A 387 -6.91 15.26 18.87
CA GLY A 387 -7.27 13.95 18.34
C GLY A 387 -6.10 13.27 17.61
N MET A 388 -5.32 14.02 16.83
CA MET A 388 -4.10 13.50 16.17
C MET A 388 -3.00 13.13 17.18
N VAL A 389 -2.74 13.96 18.20
CA VAL A 389 -1.77 13.65 19.26
C VAL A 389 -2.15 12.35 19.98
N LYS A 390 -3.43 12.19 20.33
CA LYS A 390 -3.95 10.96 20.95
C LYS A 390 -3.79 9.78 20.00
N TYR A 391 -4.19 9.94 18.74
CA TYR A 391 -4.14 8.89 17.73
C TYR A 391 -2.72 8.37 17.52
N LEU A 392 -1.72 9.25 17.40
CA LEU A 392 -0.32 8.85 17.22
C LEU A 392 0.18 7.96 18.37
N GLY A 393 -0.39 8.08 19.57
CA GLY A 393 -0.10 7.20 20.70
C GLY A 393 -0.62 5.77 20.53
N VAL A 394 -1.76 5.58 19.87
CA VAL A 394 -2.49 4.30 19.77
C VAL A 394 -2.62 3.76 18.35
N MET A 395 -2.02 4.43 17.34
CA MET A 395 -2.26 4.11 15.92
C MET A 395 -1.91 2.67 15.55
N HIS A 396 -0.89 2.09 16.19
CA HIS A 396 -0.43 0.73 15.97
C HIS A 396 -1.36 -0.34 16.56
N GLU A 397 -2.14 0.02 17.58
CA GLU A 397 -3.18 -0.83 18.18
C GLU A 397 -4.42 -0.81 17.29
N LYS A 398 -4.84 0.38 16.83
CA LYS A 398 -5.99 0.54 15.91
C LYS A 398 -5.70 0.01 14.51
N ARG A 399 -4.45 0.09 14.05
CA ARG A 399 -4.01 -0.37 12.73
C ARG A 399 -2.74 -1.19 12.87
N ALA A 400 -2.89 -2.50 13.07
CA ALA A 400 -1.78 -3.44 13.26
C ALA A 400 -0.70 -3.39 12.15
N PHE A 401 -1.03 -2.90 10.95
CA PHE A 401 -0.08 -2.72 9.84
C PHE A 401 0.73 -1.42 9.90
N MET A 402 0.47 -0.52 10.86
CA MET A 402 1.25 0.69 11.12
C MET A 402 2.27 0.47 12.24
N PRO A 403 3.53 0.91 12.08
CA PRO A 403 4.48 0.97 13.19
C PRO A 403 3.99 1.91 14.30
N PRO A 404 4.40 1.71 15.57
CA PRO A 404 4.15 2.69 16.63
C PRO A 404 4.88 4.01 16.36
N PHE A 405 4.38 5.11 16.94
CA PHE A 405 5.12 6.37 16.98
C PHE A 405 6.33 6.18 17.90
N ILE A 406 7.49 6.69 17.48
CA ILE A 406 8.74 6.55 18.24
C ILE A 406 9.31 7.94 18.49
N GLY A 407 9.29 8.39 19.73
CA GLY A 407 9.74 9.74 20.10
C GLY A 407 9.13 10.20 21.42
N SER A 408 9.60 11.34 21.88
CA SER A 408 9.10 12.01 23.08
C SER A 408 7.68 12.58 22.87
N ASP A 409 6.99 12.95 23.96
CA ASP A 409 5.65 13.55 23.86
C ASP A 409 5.65 14.90 23.14
N ILE A 410 6.72 15.69 23.26
CA ILE A 410 6.84 16.94 22.49
C ILE A 410 7.05 16.67 21.00
N GLU A 411 7.81 15.63 20.63
CA GLU A 411 7.93 15.19 19.23
C GLU A 411 6.60 14.66 18.69
N LYS A 412 5.80 13.99 19.52
CA LYS A 412 4.45 13.54 19.13
C LYS A 412 3.56 14.73 18.79
N ARG A 413 3.58 15.78 19.62
CA ARG A 413 2.90 17.05 19.37
C ARG A 413 3.44 17.75 18.14
N ALA A 414 4.75 17.75 17.93
CA ALA A 414 5.36 18.30 16.72
C ALA A 414 4.85 17.61 15.45
N LEU A 415 4.82 16.27 15.42
CA LEU A 415 4.26 15.52 14.28
C LEU A 415 2.77 15.86 14.06
N ALA A 416 1.97 15.95 15.12
CA ALA A 416 0.57 16.38 15.00
C ALA A 416 0.44 17.81 14.47
N ALA A 417 1.29 18.75 14.93
CA ALA A 417 1.30 20.14 14.48
C ALA A 417 1.59 20.23 12.98
N TYR A 418 2.54 19.44 12.47
CA TYR A 418 2.77 19.36 11.03
C TYR A 418 1.57 18.75 10.28
N LEU A 419 1.06 17.61 10.75
CA LEU A 419 -0.02 16.88 10.06
C LEU A 419 -1.35 17.63 10.02
N VAL A 420 -1.63 18.46 11.03
CA VAL A 420 -2.90 19.17 11.20
C VAL A 420 -2.74 20.66 10.90
N GLY A 421 -1.77 21.32 11.53
CA GLY A 421 -1.49 22.73 11.32
C GLY A 421 -0.89 23.00 9.95
N THR A 422 0.30 22.48 9.67
CA THR A 422 1.00 22.80 8.41
C THR A 422 0.28 22.24 7.17
N LEU A 423 -0.28 21.03 7.25
CA LEU A 423 -0.93 20.41 6.08
C LEU A 423 -2.34 20.93 5.81
N HIS A 424 -3.10 21.34 6.84
CA HIS A 424 -4.51 21.73 6.70
C HIS A 424 -4.84 23.14 7.16
N GLY A 425 -3.87 23.89 7.69
CA GLY A 425 -4.07 25.25 8.21
C GLY A 425 -4.88 25.32 9.50
N LYS A 426 -5.05 24.19 10.21
CA LYS A 426 -5.89 24.10 11.41
C LYS A 426 -5.16 24.57 12.66
N GLU A 427 -5.92 24.97 13.68
CA GLU A 427 -5.36 25.42 14.95
C GLU A 427 -4.59 24.30 15.68
N ILE A 428 -3.39 24.63 16.19
CA ILE A 428 -2.48 23.70 16.89
C ILE A 428 -2.39 23.94 18.40
N THR A 429 -3.24 24.82 18.93
CA THR A 429 -3.26 25.13 20.36
C THR A 429 -3.79 23.91 21.11
N PRO A 430 -3.09 23.41 22.16
CA PRO A 430 -3.69 22.46 23.07
C PRO A 430 -4.94 23.12 23.64
N ILE A 431 -6.13 22.58 23.38
CA ILE A 431 -7.35 23.06 24.05
C ILE A 431 -7.08 22.93 25.55
N ALA A 432 -6.81 24.06 26.19
CA ALA A 432 -6.74 24.13 27.64
C ALA A 432 -8.11 23.68 28.16
N THR A 433 -8.13 22.95 29.27
CA THR A 433 -9.35 22.65 30.04
C THR A 433 -9.93 23.93 30.63
N SER A 434 -10.39 24.82 29.77
CA SER A 434 -10.91 26.14 30.10
C SER A 434 -12.05 26.46 29.14
N GLY A 435 -13.28 26.13 29.58
CA GLY A 435 -14.51 26.81 29.16
C GLY A 435 -15.31 26.24 27.98
N GLY A 436 -14.83 25.22 27.26
CA GLY A 436 -15.59 24.60 26.17
C GLY A 436 -16.57 23.52 26.63
N ASN A 437 -17.66 23.30 25.88
CA ASN A 437 -18.59 22.18 26.10
C ASN A 437 -17.80 20.85 26.07
N VAL A 438 -17.67 20.22 27.23
CA VAL A 438 -16.92 18.96 27.43
C VAL A 438 -17.38 17.87 26.45
N GLY A 439 -18.66 17.83 26.09
CA GLY A 439 -19.18 16.89 25.11
C GLY A 439 -18.60 17.10 23.71
N GLN A 440 -18.48 18.37 23.27
CA GLN A 440 -17.95 18.71 21.94
C GLN A 440 -16.48 18.34 21.84
N GLN A 441 -15.71 18.65 22.88
CA GLN A 441 -14.29 18.28 22.94
C GLN A 441 -14.10 16.76 22.84
N ILE A 442 -14.93 15.98 23.53
CA ILE A 442 -14.85 14.51 23.46
C ILE A 442 -15.23 14.02 22.06
N LEU A 443 -16.28 14.56 21.45
CA LEU A 443 -16.69 14.19 20.10
C LEU A 443 -15.53 14.39 19.11
N ASP A 444 -14.90 15.55 19.18
CA ASP A 444 -13.80 15.94 18.29
C ASP A 444 -12.54 15.09 18.53
N ASP A 445 -12.16 14.85 19.79
CA ASP A 445 -10.92 14.15 20.12
C ASP A 445 -11.03 12.61 19.99
N GLU A 446 -12.22 12.04 20.22
CA GLU A 446 -12.41 10.59 20.31
C GLU A 446 -13.08 9.98 19.07
N CYS A 447 -13.99 10.73 18.43
CA CYS A 447 -14.91 10.15 17.42
C CYS A 447 -14.61 10.66 16.01
N THR A 448 -14.19 11.91 15.83
CA THR A 448 -14.06 12.50 14.48
C THR A 448 -12.83 12.03 13.68
N MET A 449 -11.94 11.26 14.31
CA MET A 449 -10.72 10.76 13.66
C MET A 449 -10.99 9.68 12.59
N CYS A 450 -12.10 8.94 12.72
CA CYS A 450 -12.44 7.83 11.81
C CYS A 450 -13.56 8.18 10.82
N HIS A 451 -14.52 9.01 11.22
CA HIS A 451 -15.65 9.50 10.43
C HIS A 451 -15.94 10.96 10.81
N GLY A 452 -16.69 11.70 9.99
CA GLY A 452 -17.09 13.07 10.35
C GLY A 452 -18.01 13.13 11.58
N ALA A 453 -18.15 14.31 12.17
CA ALA A 453 -19.03 14.56 13.31
C ALA A 453 -20.51 14.35 12.95
N ASP A 454 -20.88 14.71 11.71
CA ASP A 454 -22.18 14.47 11.08
C ASP A 454 -22.64 13.02 11.24
N LEU A 455 -21.75 12.07 10.97
CA LEU A 455 -22.08 10.65 11.00
C LEU A 455 -22.37 10.13 12.42
N VAL A 456 -21.79 10.77 13.43
CA VAL A 456 -22.03 10.44 14.85
C VAL A 456 -23.33 11.06 15.34
N VAL A 457 -23.61 12.29 14.90
CA VAL A 457 -24.86 12.98 15.21
C VAL A 457 -26.03 12.25 14.55
N ASP A 458 -25.91 11.86 13.27
CA ASP A 458 -26.91 11.07 12.55
C ASP A 458 -27.15 9.70 13.20
N TRP A 459 -26.10 9.08 13.75
CA TRP A 459 -26.25 7.83 14.48
C TRP A 459 -27.08 8.00 15.76
N ALA A 460 -26.90 9.11 16.48
CA ALA A 460 -27.63 9.41 17.70
C ALA A 460 -29.05 9.95 17.46
N ASP A 461 -29.36 10.40 16.25
CA ASP A 461 -30.66 10.99 15.91
C ASP A 461 -31.81 10.00 16.15
N GLY A 462 -32.85 10.48 16.85
CA GLY A 462 -34.01 9.69 17.24
C GLY A 462 -33.79 8.63 18.33
N MET A 463 -32.57 8.47 18.87
CA MET A 463 -32.27 7.56 19.98
C MET A 463 -32.46 8.24 21.35
N SER A 464 -32.87 7.48 22.37
CA SER A 464 -32.94 7.99 23.75
C SER A 464 -31.55 8.12 24.39
N VAL A 465 -31.42 8.99 25.40
CA VAL A 465 -30.20 9.16 26.21
C VAL A 465 -29.63 7.83 26.70
N ALA A 466 -30.49 6.89 27.12
CA ALA A 466 -30.07 5.58 27.58
C ALA A 466 -29.54 4.70 26.44
N GLU A 467 -30.15 4.79 25.24
CA GLU A 467 -29.72 4.05 24.06
C GLU A 467 -28.39 4.58 23.51
N VAL A 468 -28.21 5.90 23.45
CA VAL A 468 -26.95 6.53 23.03
C VAL A 468 -25.85 6.21 24.05
N SER A 469 -26.12 6.36 25.34
CA SER A 469 -25.16 6.02 26.40
C SER A 469 -24.74 4.54 26.35
N GLN A 470 -25.69 3.63 26.15
CA GLN A 470 -25.38 2.21 26.04
C GLN A 470 -24.61 1.90 24.75
N GLY A 471 -25.00 2.53 23.64
CA GLY A 471 -24.33 2.40 22.34
C GLY A 471 -22.86 2.83 22.38
N LEU A 472 -22.57 3.98 23.01
CA LEU A 472 -21.20 4.47 23.23
C LEU A 472 -20.37 3.52 24.10
N LEU A 473 -20.98 2.88 25.10
CA LEU A 473 -20.31 1.88 25.95
C LEU A 473 -20.13 0.51 25.27
N THR A 474 -20.68 0.32 24.07
CA THR A 474 -20.59 -0.94 23.31
C THR A 474 -20.31 -0.71 21.82
N LEU A 475 -19.53 0.33 21.49
CA LEU A 475 -19.16 0.68 20.11
C LEU A 475 -18.49 -0.49 19.37
N SER A 476 -17.67 -1.27 20.07
CA SER A 476 -17.01 -2.47 19.53
C SER A 476 -17.98 -3.55 19.05
N GLN A 477 -19.24 -3.51 19.51
CA GLN A 477 -20.30 -4.42 19.07
C GLN A 477 -21.01 -3.91 17.81
N ILE A 478 -20.92 -2.60 17.53
CA ILE A 478 -21.44 -1.98 16.31
C ILE A 478 -20.45 -2.20 15.17
N ASP A 479 -19.17 -1.88 15.41
CA ASP A 479 -18.07 -2.18 14.51
C ASP A 479 -16.85 -2.60 15.33
N SER A 480 -16.27 -3.75 15.03
CA SER A 480 -15.15 -4.31 15.79
C SER A 480 -13.85 -3.49 15.71
N SER A 481 -13.80 -2.48 14.84
CA SER A 481 -12.71 -1.50 14.75
C SER A 481 -12.88 -0.29 15.68
N MET A 482 -14.02 -0.14 16.35
CA MET A 482 -14.29 0.92 17.33
C MET A 482 -14.04 0.43 18.76
N GLU A 483 -13.48 1.31 19.60
CA GLU A 483 -13.32 1.04 21.04
C GLU A 483 -14.54 1.52 21.80
N ASP A 484 -14.98 0.73 22.78
CA ASP A 484 -16.03 1.14 23.73
C ASP A 484 -15.56 2.38 24.51
N PHE A 485 -16.47 3.32 24.73
CA PHE A 485 -16.16 4.56 25.44
C PHE A 485 -15.63 4.25 26.85
N SER A 486 -14.45 4.78 27.17
CA SER A 486 -13.73 4.50 28.43
C SER A 486 -13.50 5.73 29.31
N GLY A 487 -14.12 6.87 28.98
CA GLY A 487 -14.07 8.10 29.77
C GLY A 487 -14.86 8.00 31.09
N SER A 488 -14.79 9.05 31.91
CA SER A 488 -15.55 9.13 33.17
C SER A 488 -17.06 9.17 32.90
N ALA A 489 -17.87 8.86 33.93
CA ALA A 489 -19.33 8.98 33.82
C ALA A 489 -19.79 10.42 33.49
N GLU A 490 -19.02 11.43 33.94
CA GLU A 490 -19.27 12.85 33.66
C GLU A 490 -18.99 13.17 32.18
N GLN A 491 -17.90 12.63 31.64
CA GLN A 491 -17.53 12.76 30.22
C GLN A 491 -18.55 12.05 29.32
N LEU A 492 -18.97 10.83 29.67
CA LEU A 492 -20.02 10.11 28.95
C LEU A 492 -21.33 10.90 28.95
N SER A 493 -21.73 11.44 30.10
CA SER A 493 -22.97 12.22 30.21
C SER A 493 -22.90 13.49 29.35
N ALA A 494 -21.75 14.17 29.32
CA ALA A 494 -21.56 15.37 28.50
C ALA A 494 -21.61 15.06 27.00
N LEU A 495 -20.96 13.99 26.55
CA LEU A 495 -21.00 13.54 25.16
C LEU A 495 -22.42 13.10 24.73
N VAL A 496 -23.08 12.28 25.55
CA VAL A 496 -24.47 11.86 25.28
C VAL A 496 -25.38 13.08 25.20
N ALA A 497 -25.24 14.03 26.11
CA ALA A 497 -26.11 15.19 26.14
C ALA A 497 -25.89 16.16 24.98
N LEU A 498 -24.67 16.22 24.42
CA LEU A 498 -24.41 16.85 23.13
C LEU A 498 -25.13 16.11 21.99
N LEU A 499 -24.92 14.80 21.88
CA LEU A 499 -25.45 13.97 20.79
C LEU A 499 -26.97 13.86 20.77
N THR A 500 -27.62 13.92 21.94
CA THR A 500 -29.10 13.88 22.06
C THR A 500 -29.73 15.26 22.22
N GLY A 501 -28.95 16.34 22.21
CA GLY A 501 -29.44 17.71 22.38
C GLY A 501 -30.09 18.00 23.75
N THR A 502 -29.66 17.35 24.82
CA THR A 502 -30.31 17.43 26.16
C THR A 502 -29.64 18.39 27.16
N VAL A 503 -28.58 19.11 26.80
CA VAL A 503 -28.12 20.28 27.58
C VAL A 503 -28.77 21.54 27.00
N ALA A 504 -29.37 22.37 27.87
CA ALA A 504 -29.68 23.75 27.51
C ALA A 504 -28.37 24.51 27.21
N PRO A 505 -28.34 25.46 26.27
CA PRO A 505 -27.13 26.24 26.00
C PRO A 505 -26.82 27.16 27.19
N ASP A 506 -26.08 26.66 28.18
CA ASP A 506 -25.43 27.47 29.21
C ASP A 506 -23.99 27.72 28.76
N ASP A 507 -23.89 28.58 27.76
CA ASP A 507 -22.96 29.71 27.66
C ASP A 507 -23.34 30.36 26.33
N GLU A 508 -23.73 31.65 26.36
CA GLU A 508 -23.56 32.51 25.18
C GLU A 508 -22.04 32.61 24.94
N ALA A 509 -21.45 31.54 24.41
CA ALA A 509 -20.28 31.65 23.58
C ALA A 509 -20.67 32.65 22.50
N ALA A 510 -19.92 33.76 22.41
CA ALA A 510 -20.17 34.77 21.39
C ALA A 510 -20.29 34.06 20.04
N ILE A 511 -21.50 34.06 19.47
CA ILE A 511 -21.78 33.39 18.21
C ILE A 511 -20.91 34.11 17.17
N ASP A 512 -19.88 33.43 16.69
CA ASP A 512 -18.97 33.98 15.71
C ASP A 512 -19.57 33.82 14.32
N GLY A 513 -20.21 34.90 13.86
CA GLY A 513 -20.80 34.96 12.53
C GLY A 513 -19.81 34.69 11.39
N GLY A 514 -18.50 34.87 11.62
CA GLY A 514 -17.47 34.58 10.62
C GLY A 514 -17.23 33.08 10.43
N THR A 515 -17.09 32.35 11.53
CA THR A 515 -16.97 30.89 11.49
C THR A 515 -18.23 30.23 10.90
N MET A 516 -19.42 30.68 11.30
CA MET A 516 -20.68 30.16 10.72
C MET A 516 -20.82 30.44 9.23
N LEU A 517 -20.45 31.64 8.77
CA LEU A 517 -20.46 31.96 7.35
C LEU A 517 -19.49 31.05 6.58
N SER A 518 -18.28 30.84 7.12
CA SER A 518 -17.27 29.95 6.54
C SER A 518 -17.78 28.52 6.44
N ASP A 519 -18.28 27.95 7.54
CA ASP A 519 -18.58 26.52 7.63
C ASP A 519 -19.86 26.15 6.85
N ASP A 520 -20.89 27.00 6.88
CA ASP A 520 -22.19 26.68 6.31
C ASP A 520 -22.44 27.28 4.92
N CYS A 521 -21.78 28.41 4.58
CA CYS A 521 -22.12 29.18 3.38
C CYS A 521 -21.00 29.23 2.33
N THR A 522 -19.73 29.00 2.68
CA THR A 522 -18.61 29.08 1.71
C THR A 522 -18.33 27.78 0.96
N MET A 523 -19.03 26.70 1.28
CA MET A 523 -18.89 25.42 0.57
C MET A 523 -19.27 25.50 -0.93
N CYS A 524 -20.13 26.45 -1.31
CA CYS A 524 -20.68 26.53 -2.66
C CYS A 524 -20.17 27.73 -3.48
N HIS A 525 -19.89 28.88 -2.83
CA HIS A 525 -19.45 30.13 -3.48
C HIS A 525 -18.35 30.82 -2.68
N ASP A 526 -17.52 31.63 -3.37
CA ASP A 526 -16.44 32.41 -2.76
C ASP A 526 -16.99 33.56 -1.89
N LEU A 527 -16.28 33.92 -0.82
CA LEU A 527 -16.68 34.94 0.15
C LEU A 527 -16.86 36.33 -0.49
N GLU A 528 -16.05 36.65 -1.50
CA GLU A 528 -16.18 37.91 -2.24
C GLU A 528 -17.57 38.09 -2.86
N LEU A 529 -18.20 37.02 -3.33
CA LEU A 529 -19.53 37.08 -3.95
C LEU A 529 -20.63 37.40 -2.92
N VAL A 530 -20.47 36.90 -1.70
CA VAL A 530 -21.39 37.17 -0.58
C VAL A 530 -21.26 38.64 -0.14
N TYR A 531 -20.03 39.16 -0.10
CA TYR A 531 -19.78 40.56 0.23
C TYR A 531 -20.29 41.51 -0.85
N ASP A 532 -20.10 41.18 -2.13
CA ASP A 532 -20.63 41.97 -3.25
C ASP A 532 -22.17 42.03 -3.24
N TRP A 533 -22.84 40.92 -2.90
CA TRP A 533 -24.28 40.90 -2.73
C TRP A 533 -24.76 41.80 -1.58
N ALA A 534 -24.03 41.80 -0.47
CA ALA A 534 -24.37 42.59 0.72
C ALA A 534 -23.93 44.07 0.64
N ALA A 535 -23.09 44.45 -0.33
CA ALA A 535 -22.47 45.77 -0.46
C ALA A 535 -23.44 46.97 -0.45
N GLU A 536 -24.61 46.82 -1.08
CA GLU A 536 -25.61 47.89 -1.19
C GLU A 536 -26.84 47.67 -0.28
N LEU A 537 -26.81 46.65 0.59
CA LEU A 537 -27.92 46.26 1.45
C LEU A 537 -27.76 46.81 2.88
N SER A 538 -28.89 47.03 3.56
CA SER A 538 -28.89 47.21 5.02
C SER A 538 -28.86 45.86 5.73
N GLU A 539 -28.40 45.82 6.99
CA GLU A 539 -28.32 44.58 7.78
C GLU A 539 -29.67 43.85 7.85
N ALA A 540 -30.78 44.58 8.00
CA ALA A 540 -32.12 44.01 7.98
C ALA A 540 -32.49 43.38 6.62
N GLN A 541 -31.99 43.94 5.51
CA GLN A 541 -32.19 43.38 4.18
C GLN A 541 -31.27 42.18 3.92
N VAL A 542 -30.08 42.13 4.53
CA VAL A 542 -29.20 40.95 4.51
C VAL A 542 -29.85 39.82 5.30
N MET A 543 -30.39 40.09 6.50
CA MET A 543 -31.12 39.08 7.28
C MET A 543 -32.34 38.52 6.53
N ASP A 544 -33.15 39.41 5.93
CA ASP A 544 -34.29 38.98 5.11
C ASP A 544 -33.86 38.18 3.89
N GLY A 545 -32.75 38.57 3.26
CA GLY A 545 -32.15 37.84 2.14
C GLY A 545 -31.62 36.46 2.52
N LEU A 546 -30.96 36.32 3.68
CA LEU A 546 -30.48 35.04 4.20
C LEU A 546 -31.63 34.08 4.53
N LEU A 547 -32.75 34.61 5.04
CA LEU A 547 -33.97 33.82 5.29
C LEU A 547 -34.72 33.42 4.01
N ASN A 548 -34.36 33.98 2.85
CA ASN A 548 -35.04 33.75 1.58
C ASN A 548 -34.03 33.51 0.43
N LEU A 549 -32.90 32.85 0.69
CA LEU A 549 -31.87 32.53 -0.31
C LEU A 549 -32.42 31.71 -1.50
N SER A 550 -33.36 30.82 -1.25
CA SER A 550 -34.05 30.01 -2.26
C SER A 550 -34.80 30.87 -3.28
N SER A 551 -35.20 32.09 -2.90
CA SER A 551 -35.83 33.07 -3.78
C SER A 551 -34.83 33.80 -4.68
N LEU A 552 -33.56 33.89 -4.28
CA LEU A 552 -32.46 34.44 -5.07
C LEU A 552 -31.88 33.39 -6.02
N ASN A 553 -31.75 32.14 -5.56
CA ASN A 553 -31.36 31.00 -6.37
C ASN A 553 -31.99 29.73 -5.80
N SER A 554 -32.79 29.03 -6.63
CA SER A 554 -33.52 27.83 -6.22
C SER A 554 -32.63 26.64 -5.80
N SER A 555 -31.31 26.76 -5.94
CA SER A 555 -30.33 25.75 -5.54
C SER A 555 -29.70 26.05 -4.17
N MET A 556 -30.10 27.14 -3.51
CA MET A 556 -29.66 27.54 -2.19
C MET A 556 -30.79 27.30 -1.18
N ASP A 557 -30.45 26.70 -0.05
CA ASP A 557 -31.40 26.52 1.05
C ASP A 557 -31.52 27.82 1.85
N ASP A 558 -32.72 28.13 2.32
CA ASP A 558 -32.98 29.28 3.20
C ASP A 558 -32.31 29.07 4.57
N PHE A 559 -31.77 30.14 5.16
CA PHE A 559 -31.11 30.06 6.46
C PHE A 559 -32.07 29.55 7.54
N SER A 560 -31.70 28.45 8.20
CA SER A 560 -32.55 27.71 9.14
C SER A 560 -32.10 27.78 10.61
N GLY A 561 -31.05 28.56 10.90
CA GLY A 561 -30.55 28.80 12.25
C GLY A 561 -31.44 29.70 13.11
N THR A 562 -31.06 29.88 14.37
CA THR A 562 -31.73 30.74 15.34
C THR A 562 -31.62 32.22 15.00
N GLU A 563 -32.50 33.05 15.58
CA GLU A 563 -32.47 34.52 15.37
C GLU A 563 -31.15 35.14 15.84
N ALA A 564 -30.51 34.56 16.86
CA ALA A 564 -29.21 35.00 17.36
C ALA A 564 -28.08 34.70 16.36
N GLU A 565 -28.11 33.53 15.72
CA GLU A 565 -27.16 33.12 14.68
C GLU A 565 -27.33 33.93 13.40
N LEU A 566 -28.57 34.12 12.96
CA LEU A 566 -28.89 34.98 11.81
C LEU A 566 -28.36 36.41 12.02
N LYS A 567 -28.49 36.93 13.25
CA LYS A 567 -27.97 38.24 13.60
C LYS A 567 -26.44 38.28 13.64
N ALA A 568 -25.80 37.25 14.18
CA ALA A 568 -24.34 37.16 14.22
C ALA A 568 -23.72 37.12 12.81
N VAL A 569 -24.25 36.27 11.92
CA VAL A 569 -23.80 36.14 10.52
C VAL A 569 -24.03 37.44 9.75
N SER A 570 -25.22 38.03 9.84
CA SER A 570 -25.51 39.31 9.17
C SER A 570 -24.66 40.47 9.70
N THR A 571 -24.44 40.56 11.02
CA THR A 571 -23.55 41.56 11.62
C THR A 571 -22.12 41.41 11.10
N PHE A 572 -21.61 40.18 11.03
CA PHE A 572 -20.27 39.89 10.52
C PHE A 572 -20.13 40.29 9.04
N ILE A 573 -21.04 39.86 8.17
CA ILE A 573 -21.07 40.23 6.74
C ILE A 573 -21.06 41.76 6.59
N MET A 574 -21.91 42.46 7.35
CA MET A 574 -22.01 43.92 7.27
C MET A 574 -20.76 44.65 7.78
N THR A 575 -20.03 44.04 8.72
CA THR A 575 -18.77 44.57 9.26
C THR A 575 -17.64 44.44 8.24
N GLU A 576 -17.54 43.30 7.57
CA GLU A 576 -16.54 43.06 6.52
C GLU A 576 -16.79 43.93 5.27
N VAL A 577 -18.06 44.06 4.86
CA VAL A 577 -18.48 44.85 3.69
C VAL A 577 -18.22 46.35 3.85
N LYS A 578 -18.41 46.90 5.07
CA LYS A 578 -18.29 48.35 5.31
C LYS A 578 -16.87 48.80 5.68
N GLY A 579 -15.90 47.89 5.65
CA GLY A 579 -14.51 48.14 6.04
C GLY A 579 -14.37 48.22 7.56
N GLY A 580 -14.03 47.09 8.17
CA GLY A 580 -13.94 46.91 9.62
C GLY A 580 -13.17 48.01 10.35
N THR A 581 -13.84 48.59 11.35
CA THR A 581 -13.19 49.08 12.57
C THR A 581 -14.10 48.72 13.74
N GLN A 582 -13.50 48.10 14.76
CA GLN A 582 -14.12 47.46 15.94
C GLN A 582 -15.39 48.13 16.48
#